data_AF-A0A3L7ZHX3-F1
#
_entry.id   AF-A0A3L7ZHX3-F1
#
_cell.length_a   1.000
_cell.length_b   1.000
_cell.length_c   1.000
_cell.angle_alpha   90.00
_cell.angle_beta   90.00
_cell.angle_gamma   90.00
#
_symmetry.space_group_name_H-M   'P 1'
#
loop_
_entity.id
_entity.type
_entity.pdbx_description
1 polymer ?
#
loop_
_entity_poly.entity_id
_entity_poly.type
_entity_poly.pdbx_seq_one_letter_code
_entity_poly.pdbx_strand_id
1 'polypeptide(L)'
;MDINLGWTYLKHDIDQWTWRLGDMRKEDPGKRFSSQSDDNEADDTFIRRKIEEAVATLKVSLSGILEDMPGDSEDSLDTDAVNWVLRMKDRRGGYDGESLATLAHKYVVWFVLWNWCLIYFEELAGKLEEELKGIASMIEETAYSRKAPRKCKRKPFKDIDDVIVDDVIIETGEI
;
A
#
# COMPACT_ATOMS: atom_id res chain seq x y z
N MET A 1 9.26 17.23 -9.37
CA MET A 1 9.40 16.64 -8.00
C MET A 1 9.30 15.14 -8.16
N ASP A 2 10.16 14.35 -7.50
CA ASP A 2 10.16 12.89 -7.65
C ASP A 2 9.74 12.22 -6.34
N ILE A 3 8.83 11.25 -6.41
CA ILE A 3 8.47 10.34 -5.32
C ILE A 3 9.08 8.99 -5.62
N ASN A 4 9.94 8.50 -4.73
CA ASN A 4 10.59 7.20 -4.88
C ASN A 4 9.90 6.18 -3.97
N LEU A 5 9.33 5.15 -4.57
CA LEU A 5 8.77 4.00 -3.90
C LEU A 5 9.81 2.87 -4.00
N GLY A 6 10.55 2.64 -2.91
CA GLY A 6 11.64 1.68 -2.92
C GLY A 6 11.20 0.30 -2.47
N TRP A 7 11.58 -0.74 -3.22
CA TRP A 7 11.29 -2.14 -2.90
C TRP A 7 11.63 -2.48 -1.45
N THR A 8 12.83 -2.16 -0.98
CA THR A 8 13.29 -2.53 0.37
C THR A 8 12.36 -2.01 1.47
N TYR A 9 11.88 -0.77 1.34
CA TYR A 9 11.00 -0.17 2.35
C TYR A 9 9.57 -0.74 2.26
N LEU A 10 9.05 -0.87 1.04
CA LEU A 10 7.73 -1.45 0.83
C LEU A 10 7.68 -2.90 1.31
N LYS A 11 8.69 -3.70 0.94
CA LYS A 11 8.82 -5.11 1.31
C LYS A 11 8.92 -5.27 2.82
N HIS A 12 9.76 -4.49 3.48
CA HIS A 12 9.88 -4.50 4.94
C HIS A 12 8.52 -4.30 5.62
N ASP A 13 7.79 -3.26 5.22
CA ASP A 13 6.50 -2.96 5.86
C ASP A 13 5.46 -4.05 5.54
N ILE A 14 5.41 -4.53 4.29
CA ILE A 14 4.49 -5.61 3.90
C ILE A 14 4.79 -6.88 4.69
N ASP A 15 6.06 -7.30 4.77
CA ASP A 15 6.48 -8.50 5.51
C ASP A 15 6.13 -8.42 6.99
N GLN A 16 6.34 -7.25 7.61
CA GLN A 16 5.98 -7.04 9.00
C GLN A 16 4.48 -7.29 9.23
N TRP A 17 3.62 -6.82 8.32
CA TRP A 17 2.17 -6.97 8.45
C TRP A 17 1.67 -8.35 8.05
N THR A 18 2.16 -8.94 6.96
CA THR A 18 1.79 -10.32 6.58
C THR A 18 2.23 -11.33 7.62
N TRP A 19 3.39 -11.12 8.26
CA TRP A 19 3.84 -11.96 9.38
C TRP A 19 2.90 -11.86 10.58
N ARG A 20 2.55 -10.63 11.01
CA ARG A 20 1.58 -10.41 12.11
C ARG A 20 0.21 -11.04 11.81
N LEU A 21 -0.32 -10.84 10.61
CA LEU A 21 -1.58 -11.44 10.18
C LEU A 21 -1.50 -12.97 10.10
N GLY A 22 -0.36 -13.51 9.65
CA GLY A 22 -0.09 -14.93 9.62
C GLY A 22 -0.04 -15.56 11.02
N ASP A 23 0.54 -14.87 11.99
CA ASP A 23 0.57 -15.35 13.39
C ASP A 23 -0.81 -15.30 14.04
N MET A 24 -1.58 -14.23 13.82
CA MET A 24 -2.98 -14.16 14.25
C MET A 24 -3.82 -15.32 13.68
N ARG A 25 -3.57 -15.74 12.44
CA ARG A 25 -4.21 -16.90 11.82
C ARG A 25 -3.96 -18.21 12.58
N LYS A 26 -2.73 -18.41 13.07
CA LYS A 26 -2.32 -19.65 13.75
C LYS A 26 -2.97 -19.76 15.13
N GLU A 27 -3.27 -18.62 15.74
CA GLU A 27 -3.91 -18.51 17.05
C GLU A 27 -5.43 -18.75 17.00
N ASP A 28 -6.08 -18.65 15.84
CA ASP A 28 -7.49 -19.02 15.63
C ASP A 28 -7.65 -20.52 15.29
N PRO A 29 -8.18 -21.37 16.20
CA PRO A 29 -8.34 -22.80 15.97
C PRO A 29 -9.44 -23.15 14.94
N GLY A 30 -10.38 -22.23 14.66
CA GLY A 30 -11.56 -22.46 13.82
C GLY A 30 -11.33 -22.16 12.33
N LYS A 31 -10.34 -21.33 12.00
CA LYS A 31 -10.03 -20.87 10.63
C LYS A 31 -8.65 -21.34 10.13
N ARG A 32 -8.20 -22.53 10.56
CA ARG A 32 -6.98 -23.18 10.03
C ARG A 32 -7.13 -23.55 8.56
N PHE A 33 -6.97 -22.57 7.68
CA PHE A 33 -6.81 -22.80 6.25
C PHE A 33 -5.37 -23.28 5.98
N SER A 34 -5.21 -24.27 5.10
CA SER A 34 -3.98 -25.06 4.94
C SER A 34 -2.92 -24.47 3.99
N SER A 35 -2.97 -23.17 3.71
CA SER A 35 -2.37 -22.61 2.48
C SER A 35 -1.25 -21.59 2.67
N GLN A 36 -0.56 -21.56 3.81
CA GLN A 36 0.77 -20.94 3.79
C GLN A 36 1.74 -21.99 3.26
N SER A 37 2.14 -21.84 2.00
CA SER A 37 3.30 -22.55 1.49
C SER A 37 4.53 -22.05 2.25
N ASP A 38 5.36 -22.94 2.77
CA ASP A 38 6.69 -22.61 3.34
C ASP A 38 7.69 -22.12 2.26
N ASP A 39 7.18 -21.60 1.15
CA ASP A 39 7.92 -21.19 -0.04
C ASP A 39 7.99 -19.66 -0.11
N ASN A 40 9.04 -19.11 0.53
CA ASN A 40 9.31 -17.68 0.55
C ASN A 40 9.48 -17.08 -0.87
N GLU A 41 9.87 -17.87 -1.87
CA GLU A 41 10.04 -17.38 -3.25
C GLU A 41 8.69 -17.08 -3.93
N ALA A 42 7.69 -17.91 -3.65
CA ALA A 42 6.32 -17.71 -4.14
C ALA A 42 5.69 -16.46 -3.51
N ASP A 43 5.91 -16.22 -2.21
CA ASP A 43 5.43 -15.05 -1.50
C ASP A 43 6.11 -13.75 -1.97
N ASP A 44 7.43 -13.77 -2.17
CA ASP A 44 8.17 -12.63 -2.71
C ASP A 44 7.72 -12.25 -4.13
N THR A 45 7.49 -13.26 -4.97
CA THR A 45 6.96 -13.07 -6.33
C THR A 45 5.56 -12.47 -6.30
N PHE A 46 4.68 -12.95 -5.41
CA PHE A 46 3.35 -12.39 -5.20
C PHE A 46 3.41 -10.92 -4.76
N ILE A 47 4.20 -10.62 -3.72
CA ILE A 47 4.35 -9.26 -3.19
C ILE A 47 4.85 -8.31 -4.28
N ARG A 48 5.89 -8.72 -5.02
CA ARG A 48 6.44 -7.91 -6.12
C ARG A 48 5.40 -7.59 -7.17
N ARG A 49 4.69 -8.60 -7.67
CA ARG A 49 3.62 -8.39 -8.65
C ARG A 49 2.54 -7.44 -8.14
N LYS A 50 2.15 -7.56 -6.87
CA LYS A 50 1.12 -6.69 -6.28
C LYS A 50 1.58 -5.27 -6.04
N ILE A 51 2.85 -5.05 -5.75
CA ILE A 51 3.44 -3.70 -5.74
C ILE A 51 3.39 -3.09 -7.14
N GLU A 52 3.78 -3.85 -8.17
CA GLU A 52 3.76 -3.37 -9.57
C GLU A 52 2.34 -2.98 -10.00
N GLU A 53 1.33 -3.81 -9.69
CA GLU A 53 -0.09 -3.51 -9.94
C GLU A 53 -0.55 -2.24 -9.19
N ALA A 54 -0.15 -2.08 -7.93
CA ALA A 54 -0.49 -0.90 -7.12
C ALA A 54 0.14 0.38 -7.70
N VAL A 55 1.42 0.33 -8.08
CA VAL A 55 2.14 1.45 -8.69
C VAL A 55 1.55 1.82 -10.04
N ALA A 56 1.22 0.83 -10.88
CA ALA A 56 0.55 1.08 -12.16
C ALA A 56 -0.80 1.79 -11.95
N THR A 57 -1.57 1.38 -10.95
CA THR A 57 -2.84 2.02 -10.59
C THR A 57 -2.62 3.48 -10.14
N LEU A 58 -1.61 3.74 -9.31
CA LEU A 58 -1.23 5.10 -8.91
C LEU A 58 -0.82 5.97 -10.11
N LYS A 59 -0.01 5.43 -11.03
CA LYS A 59 0.41 6.14 -12.24
C LYS A 59 -0.80 6.56 -13.08
N VAL A 60 -1.79 5.68 -13.23
CA VAL A 60 -3.04 5.99 -13.95
C VAL A 60 -3.83 7.10 -13.25
N SER A 61 -4.05 6.97 -11.93
CA SER A 61 -4.78 7.96 -11.13
C SER A 61 -4.12 9.35 -11.17
N LEU A 62 -2.78 9.39 -11.19
CA LEU A 62 -1.99 10.63 -11.18
C LEU A 62 -1.56 11.11 -12.57
N SER A 63 -2.03 10.47 -13.65
CA SER A 63 -1.60 10.75 -15.03
C SER A 63 -1.68 12.24 -15.42
N GLY A 64 -2.69 12.96 -14.91
CA GLY A 64 -2.85 14.40 -15.18
C GLY A 64 -1.72 15.29 -14.63
N ILE A 65 -0.94 14.81 -13.65
CA ILE A 65 0.11 15.58 -12.96
C ILE A 65 1.48 14.90 -12.98
N LEU A 66 1.57 13.65 -13.42
CA LEU A 66 2.86 13.01 -13.69
C LEU A 66 3.43 13.48 -15.03
N GLU A 67 4.75 13.58 -15.12
CA GLU A 67 5.43 13.79 -16.38
C GLU A 67 5.27 12.56 -17.27
N ASP A 68 5.06 12.79 -18.56
CA ASP A 68 5.08 11.70 -19.53
C ASP A 68 6.53 11.26 -19.67
N MET A 69 6.90 10.19 -18.98
CA MET A 69 8.23 9.60 -19.06
C MET A 69 8.30 8.71 -20.31
N PRO A 70 9.14 9.03 -21.31
CA PRO A 70 9.36 8.14 -22.44
C PRO A 70 10.17 6.94 -21.93
N GLY A 71 9.54 5.77 -21.79
CA GLY A 71 10.26 4.54 -21.45
C GLY A 71 9.63 3.61 -20.40
N ASP A 72 8.33 3.71 -20.10
CA ASP A 72 7.65 2.69 -19.27
C ASP A 72 7.34 1.38 -20.04
N SER A 73 7.83 1.26 -21.28
CA SER A 73 7.81 0.01 -22.07
C SER A 73 9.21 -0.57 -22.16
N GLU A 74 9.56 -1.49 -21.25
CA GLU A 74 10.39 -2.69 -21.49
C GLU A 74 11.00 -3.20 -20.16
N ASP A 75 10.42 -4.28 -19.63
CA ASP A 75 11.11 -5.58 -19.64
C ASP A 75 12.61 -5.64 -19.26
N SER A 76 13.05 -4.92 -18.22
CA SER A 76 14.28 -5.29 -17.52
C SER A 76 13.98 -5.72 -16.08
N LEU A 77 13.95 -7.04 -15.90
CA LEU A 77 14.18 -7.68 -14.61
C LEU A 77 15.65 -7.49 -14.22
N ASP A 78 16.07 -6.25 -13.96
CA ASP A 78 17.39 -6.03 -13.36
C ASP A 78 17.24 -6.09 -11.84
N THR A 79 17.66 -7.24 -11.33
CA THR A 79 17.75 -7.63 -9.92
C THR A 79 18.76 -6.75 -9.21
N ASP A 80 18.28 -5.91 -8.27
CA ASP A 80 18.87 -5.66 -6.95
C ASP A 80 18.47 -4.31 -6.33
N ALA A 81 17.79 -3.42 -7.08
CA ALA A 81 17.18 -2.22 -6.52
C ALA A 81 15.96 -1.76 -7.34
N VAL A 82 14.85 -2.49 -7.23
CA VAL A 82 13.59 -2.08 -7.87
C VAL A 82 13.05 -0.86 -7.13
N ASN A 83 13.21 0.32 -7.73
CA ASN A 83 12.63 1.56 -7.27
C ASN A 83 11.64 2.05 -8.31
N TRP A 84 10.41 2.33 -7.91
CA TRP A 84 9.43 2.98 -8.76
C TRP A 84 9.45 4.48 -8.52
N VAL A 85 9.66 5.26 -9.58
CA VAL A 85 9.73 6.71 -9.50
C VAL A 85 8.47 7.32 -10.10
N LEU A 86 7.76 8.12 -9.31
CA LEU A 86 6.66 8.95 -9.78
C LEU A 86 7.16 10.38 -9.94
N ARG A 87 7.47 10.77 -11.18
CA ARG A 87 7.94 12.11 -11.52
C ARG A 87 6.77 13.05 -11.78
N MET A 88 6.67 14.11 -11.00
CA MET A 88 5.57 15.07 -11.05
C MET A 88 5.92 16.30 -11.89
N LYS A 89 5.00 16.69 -12.78
CA LYS A 89 5.04 17.91 -13.60
C LYS A 89 5.17 19.14 -12.71
N ASP A 90 6.01 20.10 -13.09
CA ASP A 90 6.09 21.37 -12.39
C ASP A 90 4.76 22.11 -12.34
N ARG A 91 4.42 22.63 -11.16
CA ARG A 91 3.14 23.30 -10.89
C ARG A 91 3.35 24.60 -10.12
N ARG A 92 2.66 25.66 -10.54
CA ARG A 92 2.66 26.96 -9.84
C ARG A 92 2.03 26.80 -8.45
N GLY A 93 2.85 26.96 -7.41
CA GLY A 93 2.45 26.74 -6.01
C GLY A 93 3.01 25.44 -5.39
N GLY A 94 3.64 24.58 -6.18
CA GLY A 94 4.24 23.33 -5.73
C GLY A 94 3.21 22.26 -5.33
N TYR A 95 3.71 21.09 -4.93
CA TYR A 95 2.93 20.02 -4.31
C TYR A 95 3.30 19.89 -2.83
N ASP A 96 2.39 19.34 -2.03
CA ASP A 96 2.75 18.82 -0.71
C ASP A 96 3.45 17.47 -0.89
N GLY A 97 4.74 17.55 -1.21
CA GLY A 97 5.49 16.39 -1.65
C GLY A 97 5.71 15.33 -0.57
N GLU A 98 5.88 15.77 0.67
CA GLU A 98 6.02 14.88 1.84
C GLU A 98 4.73 14.07 2.03
N SER A 99 3.58 14.74 2.05
CA SER A 99 2.28 14.07 2.22
C SER A 99 1.97 13.13 1.07
N LEU A 100 2.27 13.51 -0.18
CA LEU A 100 2.06 12.63 -1.34
C LEU A 100 2.97 11.40 -1.31
N ALA A 101 4.23 11.54 -0.92
CA ALA A 101 5.14 10.41 -0.79
C ALA A 101 4.66 9.41 0.27
N THR A 102 4.24 9.91 1.44
CA THR A 102 3.66 9.08 2.50
C THR A 102 2.38 8.38 2.05
N LEU A 103 1.47 9.10 1.40
CA LEU A 103 0.22 8.51 0.93
C LEU A 103 0.44 7.48 -0.18
N ALA A 104 1.36 7.74 -1.12
CA ALA A 104 1.71 6.78 -2.18
C ALA A 104 2.31 5.49 -1.60
N HIS A 105 3.24 5.60 -0.66
CA HIS A 105 3.79 4.44 0.05
C HIS A 105 2.70 3.65 0.78
N LYS A 106 1.86 4.35 1.56
CA LYS A 106 0.75 3.75 2.31
C LYS A 106 -0.24 3.04 1.38
N TYR A 107 -0.60 3.66 0.26
CA TYR A 107 -1.48 3.06 -0.75
C TYR A 107 -0.93 1.74 -1.27
N VAL A 108 0.36 1.70 -1.63
CA VAL A 108 0.99 0.47 -2.13
C VAL A 108 0.96 -0.63 -1.07
N VAL A 109 1.38 -0.33 0.16
CA VAL A 109 1.36 -1.30 1.26
C VAL A 109 -0.06 -1.84 1.49
N TRP A 110 -1.06 -0.96 1.59
CA TRP A 110 -2.46 -1.36 1.80
C TRP A 110 -3.02 -2.17 0.64
N PHE A 111 -2.65 -1.84 -0.60
CA PHE A 111 -3.08 -2.58 -1.78
C PHE A 111 -2.58 -4.03 -1.73
N VAL A 112 -1.31 -4.25 -1.36
CA VAL A 112 -0.75 -5.60 -1.21
C VAL A 112 -1.43 -6.35 -0.06
N LEU A 113 -1.58 -5.71 1.10
CA LEU A 113 -2.23 -6.34 2.26
C LEU A 113 -3.70 -6.69 1.99
N TRP A 114 -4.43 -5.82 1.29
CA TRP A 114 -5.79 -6.10 0.85
C TRP A 114 -5.83 -7.34 -0.07
N ASN A 115 -4.96 -7.41 -1.07
CA ASN A 115 -4.88 -8.57 -1.97
C ASN A 115 -4.47 -9.85 -1.24
N TRP A 116 -3.59 -9.75 -0.24
CA TRP A 116 -3.20 -10.88 0.59
C TRP A 116 -4.38 -11.34 1.47
N CYS A 117 -5.10 -10.40 2.11
CA CYS A 117 -6.28 -10.71 2.91
C CYS A 117 -7.45 -11.25 2.08
N LEU A 118 -7.62 -10.86 0.82
CA LEU A 118 -8.61 -11.48 -0.05
C LEU A 118 -8.44 -13.01 -0.18
N ILE A 119 -7.21 -13.52 0.01
CA ILE A 119 -6.90 -14.95 -0.06
C ILE A 119 -7.15 -15.65 1.28
N TYR A 120 -6.92 -14.96 2.40
CA TYR A 120 -6.82 -15.60 3.72
C TYR A 120 -7.82 -15.09 4.78
N PHE A 121 -8.39 -13.90 4.63
CA PHE A 121 -9.20 -13.16 5.61
C PHE A 121 -10.25 -12.25 4.94
N GLU A 122 -11.40 -12.81 4.55
CA GLU A 122 -12.46 -12.09 3.82
C GLU A 122 -13.01 -10.87 4.57
N GLU A 123 -13.26 -10.99 5.88
CA GLU A 123 -13.80 -9.90 6.71
C GLU A 123 -12.83 -8.72 6.83
N LEU A 124 -11.54 -9.01 7.04
CA LEU A 124 -10.50 -7.99 7.09
C LEU A 124 -10.26 -7.34 5.71
N ALA A 125 -10.39 -8.11 4.63
CA ALA A 125 -10.24 -7.59 3.27
C ALA A 125 -11.26 -6.47 2.97
N GLY A 126 -12.51 -6.60 3.44
CA GLY A 126 -13.52 -5.55 3.28
C GLY A 126 -13.12 -4.23 3.92
N LYS A 127 -12.56 -4.27 5.14
CA LYS A 127 -12.10 -3.07 5.85
C LYS A 127 -10.87 -2.45 5.21
N LEU A 128 -9.92 -3.28 4.79
CA LEU A 128 -8.74 -2.82 4.08
C LEU A 128 -9.11 -2.15 2.75
N GLU A 129 -10.15 -2.63 2.06
CA GLU A 129 -10.67 -2.00 0.84
C GLU A 129 -11.23 -0.59 1.11
N GLU A 130 -11.98 -0.41 2.20
CA GLU A 130 -12.52 0.90 2.59
C GLU A 130 -11.41 1.91 2.92
N GLU A 131 -10.40 1.48 3.69
CA GLU A 131 -9.23 2.30 3.99
C GLU A 131 -8.42 2.62 2.73
N LEU A 132 -8.24 1.66 1.83
CA LEU A 132 -7.55 1.86 0.55
C LEU A 132 -8.26 2.92 -0.32
N LYS A 133 -9.59 2.90 -0.38
CA LYS A 133 -10.40 3.95 -1.05
C LYS A 133 -10.21 5.32 -0.38
N GLY A 134 -10.16 5.37 0.95
CA GLY A 134 -9.88 6.59 1.71
C GLY A 134 -8.51 7.18 1.38
N ILE A 135 -7.47 6.34 1.33
CA ILE A 135 -6.11 6.75 0.96
C ILE A 135 -6.10 7.27 -0.48
N ALA A 136 -6.72 6.56 -1.43
CA ALA A 136 -6.81 7.00 -2.83
C ALA A 136 -7.47 8.38 -2.96
N SER A 137 -8.58 8.61 -2.25
CA SER A 137 -9.25 9.90 -2.21
C SER A 137 -8.34 11.01 -1.65
N MET A 138 -7.56 10.74 -0.60
CA MET A 138 -6.62 11.71 -0.06
C MET A 138 -5.44 11.99 -0.99
N ILE A 139 -4.99 11.00 -1.76
CA ILE A 139 -3.99 11.20 -2.81
C ILE A 139 -4.55 12.19 -3.83
N GLU A 140 -5.76 11.96 -4.34
CA GLU A 140 -6.40 12.87 -5.31
C GLU A 140 -6.56 14.28 -4.75
N GLU A 141 -7.08 14.43 -3.52
CA GLU A 141 -7.20 15.72 -2.85
C GLU A 141 -5.85 16.44 -2.74
N THR A 142 -4.82 15.73 -2.29
CA THR A 142 -3.49 16.31 -2.06
C THR A 142 -2.82 16.69 -3.38
N ALA A 143 -2.98 15.86 -4.41
CA ALA A 143 -2.29 16.02 -5.67
C ALA A 143 -2.95 17.07 -6.58
N TYR A 144 -4.28 17.14 -6.59
CA TYR A 144 -5.05 18.02 -7.47
C TYR A 144 -5.61 19.28 -6.78
N SER A 145 -5.49 19.42 -5.45
CA SER A 145 -5.93 20.64 -4.75
C SER A 145 -5.28 21.89 -5.35
N ARG A 146 -6.09 22.91 -5.65
CA ARG A 146 -5.64 24.24 -6.14
C ARG A 146 -5.19 25.18 -5.04
N LYS A 147 -5.32 24.78 -3.78
CA LYS A 147 -4.88 25.59 -2.63
C LYS A 147 -3.37 25.41 -2.45
N ALA A 148 -2.70 26.45 -1.94
CA ALA A 148 -1.29 26.34 -1.57
C ALA A 148 -1.09 25.10 -0.67
N PRO A 149 -0.02 24.31 -0.87
CA PRO A 149 0.21 23.09 -0.11
C PRO A 149 0.25 23.44 1.38
N ARG A 150 -0.72 22.91 2.11
CA ARG A 150 -0.75 22.97 3.58
C ARG A 150 -0.38 21.56 4.00
N LYS A 151 0.68 21.43 4.82
CA LYS A 151 1.03 20.16 5.48
C LYS A 151 -0.25 19.45 5.90
N CYS A 152 -0.45 18.24 5.39
CA CYS A 152 -1.68 17.50 5.67
C CYS A 152 -1.86 17.39 7.20
N LYS A 153 -2.89 18.07 7.73
CA LYS A 153 -3.16 18.15 9.18
C LYS A 153 -4.02 16.98 9.69
N ARG A 154 -4.53 16.14 8.79
CA ARG A 154 -5.24 14.91 9.17
C ARG A 154 -4.18 13.94 9.70
N LYS A 155 -4.42 13.37 10.89
CA LYS A 155 -3.66 12.18 11.32
C LYS A 155 -3.76 11.13 10.20
N PRO A 156 -2.68 10.44 9.84
CA PRO A 156 -2.62 9.62 8.64
C PRO A 156 -3.38 8.30 8.84
N PHE A 157 -4.71 8.36 8.92
CA PHE A 157 -5.61 7.22 9.14
C PHE A 157 -5.31 6.45 10.43
N LYS A 158 -6.14 5.43 10.70
CA LYS A 158 -5.83 4.40 11.69
C LYS A 158 -4.49 3.74 11.32
N ASP A 159 -3.64 3.51 12.31
CA ASP A 159 -2.50 2.61 12.10
C ASP A 159 -3.06 1.22 11.72
N ILE A 160 -2.30 0.39 11.00
CA ILE A 160 -2.79 -0.97 10.70
C ILE A 160 -3.10 -1.71 12.00
N ASP A 161 -2.34 -1.43 13.07
CA ASP A 161 -2.67 -1.89 14.42
C ASP A 161 -4.08 -1.44 14.86
N ASP A 162 -4.52 -0.22 14.60
CA ASP A 162 -5.88 0.26 14.95
C ASP A 162 -6.98 -0.39 14.07
N VAL A 163 -6.67 -0.82 12.85
CA VAL A 163 -7.62 -1.53 11.96
C VAL A 163 -7.71 -3.01 12.32
N ILE A 164 -6.59 -3.61 12.71
CA ILE A 164 -6.48 -5.02 13.08
C ILE A 164 -6.98 -5.25 14.53
N VAL A 165 -6.59 -4.42 15.50
CA VAL A 165 -6.93 -4.58 16.93
C VAL A 165 -8.44 -4.39 17.18
N ASP A 166 -9.10 -3.51 16.43
CA ASP A 166 -10.56 -3.29 16.56
C ASP A 166 -11.40 -4.53 16.18
N ASP A 167 -10.86 -5.51 15.46
CA ASP A 167 -11.55 -6.78 15.17
C ASP A 167 -11.13 -7.93 16.09
N VAL A 168 -9.86 -8.02 16.48
CA VAL A 168 -9.37 -9.15 17.29
C VAL A 168 -9.96 -9.16 18.71
N ILE A 169 -10.32 -7.98 19.23
CA ILE A 169 -10.93 -7.87 20.58
C ILE A 169 -12.43 -8.21 20.56
N ILE A 170 -13.12 -8.17 19.41
CA ILE A 170 -14.57 -8.44 19.38
C ILE A 170 -14.87 -9.95 19.23
N GLU A 171 -13.96 -10.75 18.67
CA GLU A 171 -14.17 -12.21 18.55
C GLU A 171 -13.59 -13.05 19.70
N THR A 172 -12.70 -12.51 20.55
CA THR A 172 -12.10 -13.28 21.67
C THR A 172 -12.81 -13.15 23.01
N GLY A 173 -13.71 -12.18 23.19
CA GLY A 173 -14.65 -12.18 24.32
C GLY A 173 -14.02 -12.35 25.72
N GLU A 174 -12.87 -11.73 25.99
CA GLU A 174 -12.30 -11.70 27.35
C GLU A 174 -12.11 -10.26 27.84
N ILE A 175 -12.93 -9.88 28.83
CA ILE A 175 -12.64 -8.87 29.86
C ILE A 175 -12.69 -9.60 31.20
#